data_AF-A0A110A859-F1
#
_entry.id   AF-A0A110A859-F1
#
_cell.length_a   1.000
_cell.length_b   1.000
_cell.length_c   1.000
_cell.angle_alpha   90.00
_cell.angle_beta   90.00
_cell.angle_gamma   90.00
#
_symmetry.space_group_name_H-M   'P 1'
#
loop_
_entity.id
_entity.type
_entity.pdbx_description
1 polymer ?
#
loop_
_entity_poly.entity_id
_entity_poly.type
_entity_poly.pdbx_seq_one_letter_code
_entity_poly.pdbx_strand_id
1 'polypeptide(L)'
;MFAKRMVLATLGAILSSAFSLTAFAGWQDGNPLVAHALGESRGKIETNAKEAFLESWGSGFRAMEVDFTYTSDGVLVARHDFEADGSYYRLEQEAKAPLVMDRNTFQSSKICFDQTPLTAVDVLSLMVEYPDVYLITDTKDTDKATVEKQFKDLKQIAEAMEQPQILNRIIPQIYNEEMYDWVKEIYPFQEWIYTLYLNYYPDYPKIAEFCEAKGIGTVTIENARVTKDVIDTLHAKGIKVYAHTINRYKQFQDLLALEVDGIYTDRIKPYELKWIGLSDSRKVENKIVTLGNGEVTLDTLKIFNEDYVPLRQLATLGKKFDVQLDRQNGNLNLTSGRSFSSLGNELLMNYSGNLIMEKTKFRLFYNNNETKIYPILVDGEVYVPLTAMTQLLGLGT
;
A
#
# COMPACT_ATOMS: atom_id res chain seq x y z
N MET A 1 -38.22 -15.28 -58.11
CA MET A 1 -38.23 -13.88 -57.60
C MET A 1 -38.20 -13.96 -56.08
N PHE A 2 -36.99 -14.00 -55.50
CA PHE A 2 -36.78 -14.18 -54.06
C PHE A 2 -36.47 -12.83 -53.42
N ALA A 3 -37.35 -12.36 -52.52
CA ALA A 3 -37.16 -11.14 -51.76
C ALA A 3 -36.14 -11.38 -50.62
N LYS A 4 -34.97 -10.74 -50.70
CA LYS A 4 -34.00 -10.67 -49.59
C LYS A 4 -34.44 -9.59 -48.61
N ARG A 5 -34.71 -9.96 -47.36
CA ARG A 5 -34.85 -9.04 -46.23
C ARG A 5 -33.47 -8.47 -45.88
N MET A 6 -33.30 -7.15 -45.99
CA MET A 6 -32.19 -6.42 -45.38
C MET A 6 -32.44 -6.31 -43.88
N VAL A 7 -31.55 -6.91 -43.09
CA VAL A 7 -31.43 -6.62 -41.65
C VAL A 7 -30.50 -5.43 -41.53
N LEU A 8 -31.02 -4.28 -41.08
CA LEU A 8 -30.21 -3.16 -40.63
C LEU A 8 -29.54 -3.57 -39.31
N ALA A 9 -28.22 -3.75 -39.32
CA ALA A 9 -27.43 -3.80 -38.10
C ALA A 9 -27.15 -2.36 -37.66
N THR A 10 -27.84 -1.91 -36.64
CA THR A 10 -27.49 -0.69 -35.90
C THR A 10 -26.15 -0.91 -35.20
N LEU A 11 -25.12 -0.24 -35.68
CA LEU A 11 -23.82 -0.15 -35.04
C LEU A 11 -23.99 0.65 -33.73
N GLY A 12 -23.99 -0.03 -32.59
CA GLY A 12 -23.93 0.62 -31.29
C GLY A 12 -22.57 1.29 -31.16
N ALA A 13 -22.54 2.62 -31.09
CA ALA A 13 -21.36 3.37 -30.72
C ALA A 13 -21.06 3.09 -29.23
N ILE A 14 -20.16 2.14 -28.98
CA ILE A 14 -19.53 1.99 -27.67
C ILE A 14 -18.60 3.20 -27.55
N LEU A 15 -19.00 4.20 -26.76
CA LEU A 15 -18.05 5.18 -26.23
C LEU A 15 -17.06 4.39 -25.37
N SER A 16 -15.93 3.99 -25.95
CA SER A 16 -14.76 3.66 -25.16
C SER A 16 -14.36 4.96 -24.45
N SER A 17 -14.59 5.03 -23.15
CA SER A 17 -13.91 6.00 -22.29
C SER A 17 -12.42 5.85 -22.56
N ALA A 18 -11.87 6.80 -23.30
CA ALA A 18 -10.44 6.93 -23.47
C ALA A 18 -9.89 7.19 -22.08
N PHE A 19 -9.42 6.12 -21.42
CA PHE A 19 -8.49 6.26 -20.32
C PHE A 19 -7.34 7.09 -20.88
N SER A 20 -7.24 8.32 -20.40
CA SER A 20 -6.04 9.10 -20.65
C SER A 20 -4.90 8.24 -20.11
N LEU A 21 -4.00 7.79 -20.99
CA LEU A 21 -2.68 7.34 -20.58
C LEU A 21 -1.96 8.58 -20.04
N THR A 22 -2.33 9.00 -18.83
CA THR A 22 -1.37 9.68 -17.97
C THR A 22 -0.24 8.69 -17.79
N ALA A 23 0.95 9.07 -18.27
CA ALA A 23 2.19 8.40 -17.93
C ALA A 23 2.15 8.10 -16.43
N PHE A 24 2.30 6.83 -16.08
CA PHE A 24 2.34 6.41 -14.69
C PHE A 24 3.45 7.21 -14.02
N ALA A 25 3.11 8.04 -13.03
CA ALA A 25 4.12 8.47 -12.07
C ALA A 25 4.53 7.19 -11.34
N GLY A 26 5.79 6.78 -11.48
CA GLY A 26 6.30 5.53 -10.89
C GLY A 26 6.03 5.46 -9.40
N TRP A 27 5.93 4.25 -8.84
CA TRP A 27 5.65 4.03 -7.42
C TRP A 27 6.64 4.73 -6.47
N GLN A 28 7.81 5.13 -6.97
CA GLN A 28 8.86 5.84 -6.24
C GLN A 28 8.43 7.28 -5.90
N ASP A 29 7.55 7.90 -6.69
CA ASP A 29 7.10 9.27 -6.48
C ASP A 29 6.30 9.38 -5.17
N GLY A 30 6.72 10.28 -4.29
CA GLY A 30 6.16 10.41 -2.94
C GLY A 30 6.48 9.27 -1.97
N ASN A 31 7.32 8.29 -2.35
CA ASN A 31 7.65 7.11 -1.54
C ASN A 31 9.16 6.97 -1.26
N PRO A 32 9.76 7.88 -0.47
CA PRO A 32 11.17 7.77 -0.08
C PRO A 32 11.42 6.66 0.95
N LEU A 33 10.35 6.04 1.48
CA LEU A 33 10.42 4.94 2.45
C LEU A 33 9.65 3.72 1.92
N VAL A 34 10.28 2.55 1.99
CA VAL A 34 9.65 1.24 1.85
C VAL A 34 9.59 0.60 3.23
N ALA A 35 8.40 0.15 3.65
CA ALA A 35 8.25 -0.61 4.88
C ALA A 35 8.81 -2.03 4.65
N HIS A 36 10.00 -2.30 5.21
CA HIS A 36 10.66 -3.61 5.10
C HIS A 36 9.89 -4.67 5.88
N ALA A 37 9.56 -5.79 5.24
CA ALA A 37 8.77 -6.88 5.81
C ALA A 37 7.46 -6.40 6.47
N LEU A 38 6.76 -5.51 5.78
CA LEU A 38 5.59 -4.72 6.21
C LEU A 38 5.84 -3.68 7.31
N GLY A 39 7.08 -3.52 7.75
CA GLY A 39 7.51 -2.56 8.76
C GLY A 39 7.34 -3.04 10.20
N GLU A 40 7.70 -2.17 11.14
CA GLU A 40 7.53 -2.43 12.57
C GLU A 40 6.07 -2.29 13.01
N SER A 41 5.58 -3.27 13.77
CA SER A 41 4.41 -3.14 14.64
C SER A 41 4.77 -3.42 16.10
N ARG A 42 4.40 -2.50 16.99
CA ARG A 42 4.58 -2.61 18.45
C ARG A 42 5.99 -3.02 18.90
N GLY A 43 7.03 -2.45 18.29
CA GLY A 43 8.43 -2.75 18.63
C GLY A 43 9.01 -3.98 17.92
N LYS A 44 8.19 -4.77 17.22
CA LYS A 44 8.58 -6.01 16.51
C LYS A 44 8.71 -5.74 15.01
N ILE A 45 9.79 -6.24 14.42
CA ILE A 45 10.17 -6.05 13.01
C ILE A 45 10.18 -7.40 12.28
N GLU A 46 10.21 -7.39 10.95
CA GLU A 46 10.31 -8.60 10.11
C GLU A 46 9.15 -9.60 10.30
N THR A 47 8.02 -9.11 10.81
CA THR A 47 6.89 -9.97 11.20
C THR A 47 6.08 -10.40 10.00
N ASN A 48 6.03 -9.60 8.92
CA ASN A 48 5.12 -9.82 7.79
C ASN A 48 3.65 -10.02 8.24
N ALA A 49 3.29 -9.42 9.38
CA ALA A 49 1.97 -9.62 9.99
C ALA A 49 0.94 -8.61 9.49
N LYS A 50 -0.34 -8.95 9.63
CA LYS A 50 -1.45 -8.04 9.33
C LYS A 50 -1.33 -6.71 10.06
N GLU A 51 -0.95 -6.74 11.34
CA GLU A 51 -0.83 -5.56 12.19
C GLU A 51 0.31 -4.64 11.71
N ALA A 52 1.42 -5.20 11.21
CA ALA A 52 2.51 -4.44 10.58
C ALA A 52 2.03 -3.70 9.33
N PHE A 53 1.29 -4.38 8.45
CA PHE A 53 0.68 -3.74 7.27
C PHE A 53 -0.21 -2.55 7.67
N LEU A 54 -1.12 -2.76 8.62
CA LEU A 54 -2.09 -1.76 9.05
C LEU A 54 -1.41 -0.55 9.71
N GLU A 55 -0.46 -0.80 10.61
CA GLU A 55 0.31 0.26 11.27
C GLU A 55 1.19 1.04 10.28
N SER A 56 1.80 0.36 9.30
CA SER A 56 2.57 1.02 8.24
C SER A 56 1.69 1.87 7.35
N TRP A 57 0.55 1.38 6.86
CA TRP A 57 -0.38 2.19 6.07
C TRP A 57 -0.89 3.40 6.87
N GLY A 58 -1.27 3.16 8.13
CA GLY A 58 -1.77 4.17 9.05
C GLY A 58 -0.74 5.27 9.35
N SER A 59 0.54 4.88 9.42
CA SER A 59 1.68 5.78 9.57
C SER A 59 2.10 6.49 8.28
N GLY A 60 1.48 6.15 7.15
CA GLY A 60 1.63 6.84 5.87
C GLY A 60 2.42 6.11 4.80
N PHE A 61 2.89 4.88 5.04
CA PHE A 61 3.58 4.13 3.99
C PHE A 61 2.62 3.82 2.85
N ARG A 62 3.12 3.91 1.62
CA ARG A 62 2.41 3.43 0.43
C ARG A 62 3.22 2.40 -0.36
N ALA A 63 4.52 2.26 -0.11
CA ALA A 63 5.32 1.13 -0.59
C ALA A 63 5.69 0.22 0.59
N MET A 64 5.41 -1.08 0.46
CA MET A 64 5.70 -2.07 1.49
C MET A 64 6.29 -3.31 0.84
N GLU A 65 7.34 -3.86 1.43
CA GLU A 65 7.93 -5.11 0.99
C GLU A 65 7.41 -6.28 1.85
N VAL A 66 7.27 -7.45 1.21
CA VAL A 66 6.80 -8.70 1.84
C VAL A 66 7.71 -9.84 1.44
N ASP A 67 8.17 -10.58 2.45
CA ASP A 67 8.87 -11.85 2.27
C ASP A 67 7.90 -12.96 1.87
N PHE A 68 8.22 -13.74 0.84
CA PHE A 68 7.41 -14.90 0.44
C PHE A 68 8.18 -16.21 0.54
N THR A 69 7.56 -17.20 1.19
CA THR A 69 8.05 -18.58 1.24
C THR A 69 6.90 -19.59 1.20
N TYR A 70 7.20 -20.87 1.03
CA TYR A 70 6.20 -21.93 0.97
C TYR A 70 6.06 -22.69 2.28
N THR A 71 4.82 -22.99 2.66
CA THR A 71 4.51 -24.02 3.65
C THR A 71 4.79 -25.41 3.09
N SER A 72 4.84 -26.42 3.97
CA SER A 72 5.12 -27.81 3.60
C SER A 72 4.06 -28.42 2.66
N ASP A 73 2.84 -27.88 2.67
CA ASP A 73 1.73 -28.21 1.78
C ASP A 73 1.61 -27.28 0.55
N GLY A 74 2.64 -26.46 0.29
CA GLY A 74 2.80 -25.72 -0.97
C GLY A 74 2.04 -24.41 -1.07
N VAL A 75 1.60 -23.84 0.06
CA VAL A 75 0.88 -22.56 0.14
C VAL A 75 1.88 -21.43 0.33
N LEU A 76 1.76 -20.39 -0.52
CA LEU A 76 2.62 -19.21 -0.44
C LEU A 76 2.20 -18.34 0.75
N VAL A 77 3.15 -18.05 1.63
CA VAL A 77 2.93 -17.30 2.88
C VAL A 77 3.90 -16.15 3.05
N ALA A 78 3.45 -15.12 3.76
CA ALA A 78 4.24 -13.93 4.07
C ALA A 78 5.14 -14.23 5.28
N ARG A 79 6.40 -14.60 5.02
CA ARG A 79 7.40 -14.98 6.04
C ARG A 79 8.79 -15.02 5.43
N HIS A 80 9.78 -14.56 6.21
CA HIS A 80 11.19 -14.52 5.82
C HIS A 80 11.84 -15.91 5.64
N ASP A 81 11.70 -16.82 6.62
CA ASP A 81 12.30 -18.17 6.61
C ASP A 81 11.60 -19.10 7.63
N PHE A 82 11.89 -20.40 7.61
CA PHE A 82 11.48 -21.35 8.67
C PHE A 82 12.65 -21.83 9.53
N GLU A 83 13.70 -21.03 9.69
CA GLU A 83 14.89 -21.38 10.47
C GLU A 83 14.68 -21.17 11.97
N ALA A 84 15.20 -22.10 12.77
CA ALA A 84 15.00 -22.11 14.22
C ALA A 84 15.65 -20.91 14.91
N ASP A 85 16.87 -20.55 14.50
CA ASP A 85 17.62 -19.36 14.93
C ASP A 85 17.29 -18.11 14.10
N GLY A 86 16.52 -18.26 13.03
CA GLY A 86 16.02 -17.19 12.18
C GLY A 86 14.64 -16.68 12.62
N SER A 87 13.63 -16.86 11.77
CA SER A 87 12.29 -16.31 12.00
C SER A 87 11.60 -16.91 13.22
N TYR A 88 11.83 -18.17 13.59
CA TYR A 88 11.21 -18.72 14.81
C TYR A 88 11.61 -17.93 16.06
N TYR A 89 12.91 -17.71 16.25
CA TYR A 89 13.42 -16.91 17.36
C TYR A 89 12.93 -15.45 17.32
N ARG A 90 13.07 -14.77 16.16
CA ARG A 90 12.66 -13.36 15.99
C ARG A 90 11.18 -13.13 16.27
N LEU A 91 10.33 -14.08 15.87
CA LEU A 91 8.88 -13.97 15.93
C LEU A 91 8.28 -14.52 17.24
N GLU A 92 9.11 -14.92 18.21
CA GLU A 92 8.69 -15.51 19.50
C GLU A 92 7.86 -16.78 19.31
N GLN A 93 8.23 -17.62 18.33
CA GLN A 93 7.55 -18.87 18.01
C GLN A 93 8.43 -20.07 18.35
N GLU A 94 7.82 -21.11 18.92
CA GLU A 94 8.52 -22.35 19.23
C GLU A 94 8.86 -23.12 17.93
N ALA A 95 10.15 -23.36 17.68
CA ALA A 95 10.59 -24.18 16.55
C ALA A 95 10.31 -25.67 16.82
N LYS A 96 9.44 -26.28 16.02
CA LYS A 96 9.08 -27.71 16.09
C LYS A 96 9.46 -28.39 14.78
N ALA A 97 10.00 -29.61 14.87
CA ALA A 97 10.29 -30.40 13.68
C ALA A 97 9.02 -31.09 13.14
N PRO A 98 8.78 -31.13 11.81
CA PRO A 98 9.55 -30.44 10.77
C PRO A 98 9.39 -28.92 10.84
N LEU A 99 10.48 -28.18 10.61
CA LEU A 99 10.51 -26.73 10.79
C LEU A 99 9.56 -25.98 9.85
N VAL A 100 9.35 -26.48 8.63
CA VAL A 100 8.42 -25.87 7.68
C VAL A 100 6.98 -26.24 8.08
N MET A 101 6.21 -25.25 8.53
CA MET A 101 4.81 -25.45 8.93
C MET A 101 3.95 -25.82 7.73
N ASP A 102 2.87 -26.57 7.95
CA ASP A 102 1.74 -26.61 7.01
C ASP A 102 0.91 -25.32 7.12
N ARG A 103 0.00 -25.09 6.17
CA ARG A 103 -0.87 -23.91 6.15
C ARG A 103 -1.67 -23.73 7.44
N ASN A 104 -2.29 -24.80 7.96
CA ASN A 104 -3.17 -24.69 9.12
C ASN A 104 -2.40 -24.31 10.38
N THR A 105 -1.22 -24.90 10.58
CA THR A 105 -0.30 -24.57 11.67
C THR A 105 0.20 -23.15 11.51
N PHE A 106 0.61 -22.74 10.31
CA PHE A 106 1.06 -21.37 10.04
C PHE A 106 -0.02 -20.34 10.37
N GLN A 107 -1.25 -20.50 9.86
CA GLN A 107 -2.34 -19.55 10.08
C GLN A 107 -2.81 -19.47 11.54
N SER A 108 -2.63 -20.54 12.32
CA SER A 108 -2.97 -20.57 13.74
C SER A 108 -1.82 -20.16 14.68
N SER A 109 -0.59 -20.13 14.18
CA SER A 109 0.60 -19.76 14.94
C SER A 109 0.74 -18.25 15.02
N LYS A 110 0.29 -17.66 16.12
CA LYS A 110 0.45 -16.22 16.38
C LYS A 110 1.92 -15.80 16.34
N ILE A 111 2.17 -14.66 15.72
CA ILE A 111 3.48 -14.01 15.72
C ILE A 111 3.53 -13.09 16.94
N CYS A 112 4.59 -13.16 17.73
CA CYS A 112 4.74 -12.32 18.92
C CYS A 112 3.50 -12.34 19.84
N PHE A 113 2.95 -13.54 20.07
CA PHE A 113 1.79 -13.86 20.91
C PHE A 113 0.40 -13.40 20.41
N ASP A 114 0.28 -12.35 19.59
CA ASP A 114 -1.03 -11.84 19.16
C ASP A 114 -1.16 -11.46 17.68
N GLN A 115 -0.06 -11.17 16.99
CA GLN A 115 -0.05 -10.74 15.60
C GLN A 115 -0.45 -11.87 14.65
N THR A 116 -1.10 -11.48 13.57
CA THR A 116 -1.79 -12.37 12.64
C THR A 116 -0.89 -12.67 11.43
N PRO A 117 -0.48 -13.94 11.22
CA PRO A 117 0.27 -14.34 10.04
C PRO A 117 -0.57 -14.19 8.76
N LEU A 118 0.09 -13.89 7.64
CA LEU A 118 -0.58 -13.66 6.35
C LEU A 118 -0.17 -14.73 5.33
N THR A 119 -1.15 -15.28 4.60
CA THR A 119 -0.88 -15.98 3.34
C THR A 119 -0.79 -14.97 2.18
N ALA A 120 -0.32 -15.39 1.01
CA ALA A 120 -0.36 -14.52 -0.18
C ALA A 120 -1.79 -14.07 -0.54
N VAL A 121 -2.81 -14.90 -0.29
CA VAL A 121 -4.23 -14.52 -0.45
C VAL A 121 -4.60 -13.39 0.50
N ASP A 122 -4.13 -13.44 1.75
CA ASP A 122 -4.41 -12.41 2.74
C ASP A 122 -3.71 -11.08 2.38
N VAL A 123 -2.46 -11.14 1.89
CA VAL A 123 -1.72 -9.95 1.40
C VAL A 123 -2.44 -9.31 0.22
N LEU A 124 -2.81 -10.08 -0.81
CA LEU A 124 -3.54 -9.53 -1.97
C LEU A 124 -4.93 -9.01 -1.57
N SER A 125 -5.60 -9.63 -0.59
CA SER A 125 -6.86 -9.12 -0.04
C SER A 125 -6.68 -7.77 0.64
N LEU A 126 -5.60 -7.58 1.40
CA LEU A 126 -5.24 -6.27 1.93
C LEU A 126 -4.97 -5.25 0.81
N MET A 127 -4.29 -5.64 -0.27
CA MET A 127 -4.10 -4.73 -1.41
C MET A 127 -5.41 -4.31 -2.09
N VAL A 128 -6.45 -5.16 -2.12
CA VAL A 128 -7.80 -4.76 -2.57
C VAL A 128 -8.38 -3.72 -1.64
N GLU A 129 -8.28 -3.97 -0.33
CA GLU A 129 -8.84 -3.12 0.71
C GLU A 129 -8.12 -1.77 0.81
N TYR A 130 -6.84 -1.72 0.47
CA TYR A 130 -5.94 -0.56 0.54
C TYR A 130 -5.38 -0.27 -0.87
N PRO A 131 -6.17 0.36 -1.76
CA PRO A 131 -5.84 0.51 -3.17
C PRO A 131 -4.70 1.49 -3.46
N ASP A 132 -4.26 2.25 -2.46
CA ASP A 132 -3.12 3.17 -2.54
C ASP A 132 -1.78 2.52 -2.13
N VAL A 133 -1.74 1.21 -1.85
CA VAL A 133 -0.52 0.48 -1.50
C VAL A 133 0.11 -0.19 -2.73
N TYR A 134 1.42 -0.05 -2.86
CA TYR A 134 2.31 -0.84 -3.71
C TYR A 134 2.98 -1.94 -2.89
N LEU A 135 2.98 -3.15 -3.44
CA LEU A 135 3.62 -4.32 -2.85
C LEU A 135 4.93 -4.61 -3.57
N ILE A 136 6.01 -4.68 -2.84
CA ILE A 136 7.31 -5.10 -3.33
C ILE A 136 7.54 -6.55 -2.87
N THR A 137 7.93 -7.44 -3.77
CA THR A 137 8.13 -8.87 -3.41
C THR A 137 9.57 -9.14 -2.98
N ASP A 138 9.79 -9.86 -1.89
CA ASP A 138 11.09 -10.45 -1.52
C ASP A 138 10.95 -11.98 -1.48
N THR A 139 11.24 -12.66 -2.59
CA THR A 139 10.99 -14.10 -2.75
C THR A 139 12.17 -14.99 -2.36
N LYS A 140 13.40 -14.46 -2.40
CA LYS A 140 14.69 -15.08 -2.03
C LYS A 140 15.13 -16.32 -2.80
N ASP A 141 14.22 -16.94 -3.53
CA ASP A 141 14.52 -18.06 -4.41
C ASP A 141 15.12 -17.59 -5.74
N THR A 142 16.14 -18.31 -6.21
CA THR A 142 16.85 -18.01 -7.46
C THR A 142 16.77 -19.12 -8.49
N ASP A 143 16.19 -20.27 -8.14
CA ASP A 143 15.93 -21.33 -9.10
C ASP A 143 14.67 -21.04 -9.91
N LYS A 144 14.72 -21.36 -11.21
CA LYS A 144 13.65 -21.05 -12.15
C LYS A 144 12.30 -21.64 -11.76
N ALA A 145 12.26 -22.86 -11.25
CA ALA A 145 11.01 -23.56 -10.98
C ALA A 145 10.26 -22.90 -9.81
N THR A 146 10.97 -22.58 -8.73
CA THR A 146 10.39 -21.91 -7.56
C THR A 146 9.97 -20.48 -7.87
N VAL A 147 10.84 -19.70 -8.55
CA VAL A 147 10.50 -18.34 -9.00
C VAL A 147 9.25 -18.34 -9.87
N GLU A 148 9.20 -19.21 -10.89
CA GLU A 148 8.02 -19.27 -11.75
C GLU A 148 6.76 -19.65 -10.97
N LYS A 149 6.87 -20.56 -10.01
CA LYS A 149 5.75 -20.97 -9.17
C LYS A 149 5.24 -19.80 -8.32
N GLN A 150 6.13 -19.02 -7.69
CA GLN A 150 5.76 -17.88 -6.84
C GLN A 150 4.96 -16.84 -7.62
N PHE A 151 5.45 -16.43 -8.79
CA PHE A 151 4.75 -15.43 -9.60
C PHE A 151 3.50 -15.98 -10.30
N LYS A 152 3.46 -17.28 -10.65
CA LYS A 152 2.22 -17.93 -11.13
C LYS A 152 1.16 -17.96 -10.01
N ASP A 153 1.54 -18.28 -8.78
CA ASP A 153 0.62 -18.31 -7.64
C ASP A 153 0.06 -16.91 -7.37
N LEU A 154 0.90 -15.87 -7.31
CA LEU A 154 0.44 -14.47 -7.15
C LEU A 154 -0.55 -14.05 -8.24
N LYS A 155 -0.25 -14.35 -9.50
CA LYS A 155 -1.14 -14.09 -10.64
C LYS A 155 -2.47 -14.83 -10.50
N GLN A 156 -2.43 -16.13 -10.23
CA GLN A 156 -3.63 -16.96 -10.10
C GLN A 156 -4.51 -16.52 -8.92
N ILE A 157 -3.92 -16.10 -7.80
CA ILE A 157 -4.65 -15.55 -6.66
C ILE A 157 -5.39 -14.26 -7.09
N ALA A 158 -4.70 -13.32 -7.75
CA ALA A 158 -5.31 -12.08 -8.21
C ALA A 158 -6.47 -12.32 -9.20
N GLU A 159 -6.30 -13.28 -10.13
CA GLU A 159 -7.34 -13.69 -11.08
C GLU A 159 -8.53 -14.37 -10.37
N ALA A 160 -8.27 -15.28 -9.43
CA ALA A 160 -9.30 -15.99 -8.67
C ALA A 160 -10.11 -15.07 -7.75
N MET A 161 -9.52 -13.96 -7.29
CA MET A 161 -10.21 -12.92 -6.54
C MET A 161 -11.08 -12.00 -7.43
N GLU A 162 -11.04 -12.17 -8.76
CA GLU A 162 -11.62 -11.25 -9.74
C GLU A 162 -11.04 -9.83 -9.64
N GLN A 163 -9.76 -9.70 -9.26
CA GLN A 163 -9.07 -8.42 -9.08
C GLN A 163 -7.68 -8.41 -9.79
N PRO A 164 -7.60 -8.75 -11.09
CA PRO A 164 -6.32 -8.84 -11.80
C PRO A 164 -5.53 -7.51 -11.84
N GLN A 165 -6.21 -6.37 -11.69
CA GLN A 165 -5.58 -5.05 -11.66
C GLN A 165 -4.69 -4.80 -10.43
N ILE A 166 -4.75 -5.65 -9.39
CA ILE A 166 -3.80 -5.58 -8.26
C ILE A 166 -2.37 -5.80 -8.75
N LEU A 167 -2.18 -6.64 -9.78
CA LEU A 167 -0.85 -6.95 -10.33
C LEU A 167 -0.13 -5.68 -10.86
N ASN A 168 -0.87 -4.63 -11.23
CA ASN A 168 -0.29 -3.34 -11.62
C ASN A 168 0.41 -2.60 -10.46
N ARG A 169 0.16 -3.02 -9.21
CA ARG A 169 0.75 -2.45 -7.99
C ARG A 169 1.71 -3.42 -7.30
N ILE A 170 2.00 -4.57 -7.92
CA ILE A 170 3.05 -5.48 -7.46
C ILE A 170 4.32 -5.15 -8.24
N ILE A 171 5.42 -4.99 -7.51
CA ILE A 171 6.73 -4.64 -8.04
C ILE A 171 7.66 -5.82 -7.73
N PRO A 172 7.97 -6.67 -8.72
CA PRO A 172 8.91 -7.78 -8.53
C PRO A 172 10.30 -7.25 -8.19
N GLN A 173 10.90 -7.77 -7.10
CA GLN A 173 12.36 -7.73 -6.94
C GLN A 173 12.98 -8.93 -7.63
N ILE A 174 13.96 -8.69 -8.48
CA ILE A 174 14.73 -9.74 -9.16
C ILE A 174 16.19 -9.76 -8.67
N TYR A 175 16.74 -10.95 -8.45
CA TYR A 175 18.10 -11.13 -7.91
C TYR A 175 19.17 -11.31 -8.99
N ASN A 176 18.75 -11.61 -10.22
CA ASN A 176 19.62 -11.81 -11.36
C ASN A 176 18.90 -11.47 -12.67
N GLU A 177 19.67 -11.36 -13.75
CA GLU A 177 19.18 -10.96 -15.07
C GLU A 177 18.18 -11.97 -15.68
N GLU A 178 18.38 -13.29 -15.45
CA GLU A 178 17.53 -14.35 -16.02
C GLU A 178 16.11 -14.34 -15.43
N MET A 179 16.01 -14.02 -14.15
CA MET A 179 14.74 -13.93 -13.42
C MET A 179 13.78 -12.92 -14.05
N TYR A 180 14.27 -11.81 -14.61
CA TYR A 180 13.42 -10.86 -15.33
C TYR A 180 12.62 -11.53 -16.43
N ASP A 181 13.28 -12.32 -17.29
CA ASP A 181 12.64 -12.93 -18.44
C ASP A 181 11.64 -14.02 -17.98
N TRP A 182 11.97 -14.82 -16.95
CA TRP A 182 11.05 -15.83 -16.39
C TRP A 182 9.78 -15.20 -15.81
N VAL A 183 9.92 -14.14 -15.02
CA VAL A 183 8.77 -13.47 -14.38
C VAL A 183 7.93 -12.72 -15.42
N LYS A 184 8.57 -12.05 -16.38
CA LYS A 184 7.90 -11.32 -17.46
C LYS A 184 7.06 -12.24 -18.36
N GLU A 185 7.51 -13.47 -18.60
CA GLU A 185 6.73 -14.48 -19.33
C GLU A 185 5.41 -14.85 -18.62
N ILE A 186 5.39 -14.80 -17.28
CA ILE A 186 4.19 -15.08 -16.48
C ILE A 186 3.22 -13.89 -16.50
N TYR A 187 3.76 -12.71 -16.23
CA TYR A 187 3.02 -11.45 -16.24
C TYR A 187 3.96 -10.25 -16.48
N PRO A 188 3.63 -9.35 -17.42
CA PRO A 188 4.43 -8.14 -17.66
C PRO A 188 4.10 -7.06 -16.62
N PHE A 189 4.68 -7.18 -15.41
CA PHE A 189 4.54 -6.16 -14.36
C PHE A 189 5.00 -4.78 -14.85
N GLN A 190 4.36 -3.73 -14.34
CA GLN A 190 4.59 -2.36 -14.79
C GLN A 190 5.95 -1.82 -14.34
N GLU A 191 6.35 -2.16 -13.12
CA GLU A 191 7.52 -1.63 -12.44
C GLU A 191 8.33 -2.80 -11.87
N TRP A 192 9.65 -2.61 -11.80
CA TRP A 192 10.60 -3.65 -11.41
C TRP A 192 11.70 -3.07 -10.52
N ILE A 193 12.23 -3.89 -9.62
CA ILE A 193 13.40 -3.58 -8.80
C ILE A 193 14.47 -4.64 -9.03
N TYR A 194 15.71 -4.22 -9.29
CA TYR A 194 16.85 -5.12 -9.25
C TYR A 194 17.47 -5.10 -7.85
N THR A 195 17.44 -6.23 -7.14
CA THR A 195 17.96 -6.31 -5.77
C THR A 195 19.38 -6.88 -5.71
N LEU A 196 20.22 -6.27 -4.88
CA LEU A 196 21.59 -6.73 -4.62
C LEU A 196 21.72 -7.57 -3.34
N TYR A 197 20.61 -8.09 -2.80
CA TYR A 197 20.60 -8.93 -1.58
C TYR A 197 21.52 -10.16 -1.72
N LEU A 198 21.48 -10.84 -2.88
CA LEU A 198 22.26 -12.04 -3.16
C LEU A 198 23.48 -11.80 -4.08
N ASN A 199 23.74 -10.54 -4.45
CA ASN A 199 24.86 -10.18 -5.31
C ASN A 199 26.00 -9.61 -4.48
N TYR A 200 26.95 -10.47 -4.10
CA TYR A 200 28.08 -10.10 -3.23
C TYR A 200 29.13 -9.19 -3.91
N TYR A 201 29.25 -9.26 -5.24
CA TYR A 201 30.24 -8.52 -6.01
C TYR A 201 29.58 -7.86 -7.25
N PRO A 202 28.74 -6.83 -7.05
CA PRO A 202 27.99 -6.23 -8.13
C PRO A 202 28.90 -5.45 -9.09
N ASP A 203 28.71 -5.69 -10.38
CA ASP A 203 29.23 -4.83 -11.45
C ASP A 203 28.20 -3.75 -11.77
N TYR A 204 28.33 -2.59 -11.12
CA TYR A 204 27.32 -1.52 -11.22
C TYR A 204 27.10 -1.00 -12.64
N PRO A 205 28.13 -0.73 -13.47
CA PRO A 205 27.93 -0.37 -14.87
C PRO A 205 27.12 -1.41 -15.65
N LYS A 206 27.45 -2.71 -15.51
CA LYS A 206 26.71 -3.77 -16.20
C LYS A 206 25.26 -3.85 -15.72
N ILE A 207 25.02 -3.75 -14.42
CA ILE A 207 23.68 -3.72 -13.83
C ILE A 207 22.89 -2.51 -14.36
N ALA A 208 23.52 -1.34 -14.45
CA ALA A 208 22.89 -0.12 -14.97
C ALA A 208 22.48 -0.29 -16.44
N GLU A 209 23.34 -0.87 -17.28
CA GLU A 209 23.03 -1.18 -18.68
C GLU A 209 21.87 -2.17 -18.81
N PHE A 210 21.87 -3.23 -18.00
CA PHE A 210 20.77 -4.20 -17.99
C PHE A 210 19.45 -3.55 -17.57
N CYS A 211 19.45 -2.75 -16.50
CA CYS A 211 18.27 -2.08 -16.00
C CYS A 211 17.72 -1.06 -17.01
N GLU A 212 18.58 -0.25 -17.64
CA GLU A 212 18.17 0.66 -18.73
C GLU A 212 17.55 -0.11 -19.90
N ALA A 213 18.19 -1.19 -20.36
CA ALA A 213 17.72 -1.98 -21.49
C ALA A 213 16.37 -2.67 -21.24
N LYS A 214 16.08 -3.03 -19.99
CA LYS A 214 14.85 -3.74 -19.59
C LYS A 214 13.77 -2.83 -19.01
N GLY A 215 14.07 -1.55 -18.81
CA GLY A 215 13.16 -0.58 -18.18
C GLY A 215 12.96 -0.79 -16.69
N ILE A 216 13.99 -1.27 -15.97
CA ILE A 216 13.96 -1.45 -14.52
C ILE A 216 14.31 -0.11 -13.87
N GLY A 217 13.34 0.50 -13.20
CA GLY A 217 13.45 1.87 -12.69
C GLY A 217 14.22 2.00 -11.37
N THR A 218 14.48 0.91 -10.64
CA THR A 218 15.08 0.97 -9.30
C THR A 218 16.07 -0.16 -9.05
N VAL A 219 17.18 0.16 -8.36
CA VAL A 219 18.13 -0.80 -7.78
C VAL A 219 18.15 -0.62 -6.26
N THR A 220 18.09 -1.73 -5.51
CA THR A 220 18.23 -1.70 -4.04
C THR A 220 19.59 -2.24 -3.57
N ILE A 221 20.28 -1.48 -2.71
CA ILE A 221 21.69 -1.67 -2.34
C ILE A 221 21.84 -1.67 -0.81
N GLU A 222 22.65 -2.60 -0.30
CA GLU A 222 22.97 -2.62 1.13
C GLU A 222 23.74 -1.36 1.52
N ASN A 223 23.38 -0.75 2.65
CA ASN A 223 23.96 0.50 3.13
C ASN A 223 25.49 0.59 3.02
N ALA A 224 26.21 -0.47 3.42
CA ALA A 224 27.67 -0.48 3.47
C ALA A 224 28.33 -0.32 2.07
N ARG A 225 27.57 -0.56 1.01
CA ARG A 225 28.01 -0.53 -0.39
C ARG A 225 27.56 0.73 -1.13
N VAL A 226 26.77 1.60 -0.49
CA VAL A 226 26.30 2.84 -1.10
C VAL A 226 27.43 3.88 -1.09
N THR A 227 27.85 4.30 -2.29
CA THR A 227 28.81 5.40 -2.49
C THR A 227 28.28 6.36 -3.55
N LYS A 228 28.86 7.56 -3.63
CA LYS A 228 28.47 8.54 -4.65
C LYS A 228 28.70 8.02 -6.07
N ASP A 229 29.84 7.36 -6.33
CA ASP A 229 30.16 6.77 -7.64
C ASP A 229 29.13 5.72 -8.07
N VAL A 230 28.65 4.89 -7.13
CA VAL A 230 27.61 3.89 -7.38
C VAL A 230 26.29 4.55 -7.74
N ILE A 231 25.90 5.60 -6.99
CA ILE A 231 24.68 6.36 -7.25
C ILE A 231 24.76 7.04 -8.61
N ASP A 232 25.85 7.74 -8.92
CA ASP A 232 26.06 8.43 -10.19
C ASP A 232 26.01 7.47 -11.38
N THR A 233 26.58 6.27 -11.22
CA THR A 233 26.54 5.22 -12.26
C THR A 233 25.11 4.81 -12.61
N LEU A 234 24.24 4.66 -11.60
CA LEU A 234 22.84 4.25 -11.77
C LEU A 234 21.96 5.42 -12.22
N HIS A 235 22.13 6.59 -11.61
CA HIS A 235 21.42 7.83 -11.95
C HIS A 235 21.68 8.28 -13.38
N ALA A 236 22.90 8.08 -13.90
CA ALA A 236 23.24 8.37 -15.30
C ALA A 236 22.37 7.58 -16.30
N LYS A 237 21.72 6.49 -15.85
CA LYS A 237 20.79 5.66 -16.62
C LYS A 237 19.32 5.86 -16.23
N GLY A 238 19.04 6.88 -15.41
CA GLY A 238 17.68 7.17 -14.92
C GLY A 238 17.18 6.19 -13.86
N ILE A 239 18.06 5.36 -13.28
CA ILE A 239 17.70 4.33 -12.31
C ILE A 239 17.76 4.91 -10.91
N LYS A 240 16.70 4.72 -10.12
CA LYS A 240 16.62 5.14 -8.72
C LYS A 240 17.38 4.19 -7.81
N VAL A 241 17.99 4.73 -6.75
CA VAL A 241 18.75 3.94 -5.76
C VAL A 241 18.01 3.94 -4.43
N TYR A 242 17.67 2.74 -3.95
CA TYR A 242 17.11 2.55 -2.61
C TYR A 242 18.13 1.82 -1.73
N ALA A 243 18.36 2.30 -0.50
CA ALA A 243 19.28 1.64 0.43
C ALA A 243 18.54 0.76 1.45
N HIS A 244 19.13 -0.37 1.84
CA HIS A 244 18.53 -1.26 2.84
C HIS A 244 19.57 -1.79 3.87
N THR A 245 19.17 -2.16 5.09
CA THR A 245 17.96 -1.71 5.82
C THR A 245 18.35 -0.57 6.77
N ILE A 246 17.71 0.58 6.64
CA ILE A 246 18.13 1.83 7.31
C ILE A 246 17.16 2.15 8.44
N ASN A 247 17.63 2.08 9.68
CA ASN A 247 16.79 2.27 10.88
C ASN A 247 17.21 3.46 11.75
N ARG A 248 18.12 4.32 11.26
CA ARG A 248 18.56 5.52 11.99
C ARG A 248 18.47 6.76 11.13
N TYR A 249 17.84 7.81 11.66
CA TYR A 249 17.69 9.11 11.00
C TYR A 249 19.01 9.70 10.48
N LYS A 250 20.08 9.64 11.29
CA LYS A 250 21.39 10.18 10.89
C LYS A 250 21.98 9.41 9.70
N GLN A 251 21.80 8.10 9.67
CA GLN A 251 22.23 7.27 8.53
C GLN A 251 21.43 7.62 7.27
N PHE A 252 20.13 7.82 7.39
CA PHE A 252 19.33 8.26 6.25
C PHE A 252 19.72 9.67 5.77
N GLN A 253 19.99 10.62 6.67
CA GLN A 253 20.53 11.93 6.31
C GLN A 253 21.85 11.84 5.54
N ASP A 254 22.76 10.97 5.98
CA ASP A 254 24.05 10.78 5.32
C ASP A 254 23.86 10.17 3.91
N LEU A 255 22.90 9.26 3.73
CA LEU A 255 22.53 8.70 2.42
C LEU A 255 21.86 9.73 1.50
N LEU A 256 21.00 10.60 2.03
CA LEU A 256 20.39 11.71 1.27
C LEU A 256 21.46 12.68 0.77
N ALA A 257 22.53 12.92 1.55
CA ALA A 257 23.66 13.73 1.11
C ALA A 257 24.46 13.07 -0.04
N LEU A 258 24.32 11.75 -0.24
CA LEU A 258 24.86 11.03 -1.40
C LEU A 258 23.87 10.98 -2.58
N GLU A 259 22.68 11.55 -2.43
CA GLU A 259 21.58 11.53 -3.41
C GLU A 259 20.88 10.17 -3.56
N VAL A 260 20.82 9.37 -2.49
CA VAL A 260 19.92 8.20 -2.44
C VAL A 260 18.46 8.64 -2.56
N ASP A 261 17.66 7.92 -3.38
CA ASP A 261 16.27 8.28 -3.67
C ASP A 261 15.29 7.79 -2.60
N GLY A 262 15.60 6.68 -1.92
CA GLY A 262 14.79 6.16 -0.84
C GLY A 262 15.47 5.06 -0.04
N ILE A 263 14.77 4.55 0.98
CA ILE A 263 15.30 3.50 1.85
C ILE A 263 14.25 2.44 2.17
N TYR A 264 14.71 1.23 2.42
CA TYR A 264 13.95 0.21 3.14
C TYR A 264 14.22 0.42 4.64
N THR A 265 13.16 0.46 5.43
CA THR A 265 13.24 0.71 6.86
C THR A 265 12.23 -0.13 7.62
N ASP A 266 12.61 -0.59 8.81
CA ASP A 266 11.66 -1.19 9.73
C ASP A 266 10.96 -0.10 10.56
N ARG A 267 11.72 0.94 10.94
CA ARG A 267 11.34 1.82 12.07
C ARG A 267 10.99 3.25 11.69
N ILE A 268 11.65 3.85 10.71
CA ILE A 268 11.45 5.27 10.36
C ILE A 268 10.06 5.43 9.76
N LYS A 269 9.20 6.26 10.35
CA LYS A 269 7.83 6.46 9.86
C LYS A 269 7.72 7.71 8.97
N PRO A 270 6.80 7.73 7.98
CA PRO A 270 6.60 8.86 7.09
C PRO A 270 6.34 10.21 7.78
N TYR A 271 5.60 10.26 8.90
CA TYR A 271 5.41 11.51 9.67
C TYR A 271 6.68 12.06 10.32
N GLU A 272 7.75 11.26 10.40
CA GLU A 272 9.04 11.62 11.00
C GLU A 272 10.02 12.18 9.96
N LEU A 273 9.70 12.10 8.66
CA LEU A 273 10.55 12.58 7.57
C LEU A 273 10.95 14.06 7.71
N LYS A 274 10.09 14.87 8.33
CA LYS A 274 10.37 16.29 8.63
C LYS A 274 11.61 16.48 9.51
N TRP A 275 11.97 15.51 10.33
CA TRP A 275 13.16 15.57 11.20
C TRP A 275 14.47 15.55 10.40
N ILE A 276 14.42 15.06 9.17
CA ILE A 276 15.57 14.93 8.27
C ILE A 276 15.45 15.79 7.02
N GLY A 277 14.53 16.77 7.02
CA GLY A 277 14.37 17.73 5.92
C GLY A 277 13.54 17.22 4.73
N LEU A 278 12.92 16.06 4.84
CA LEU A 278 11.99 15.54 3.84
C LEU A 278 10.54 15.86 4.23
N SER A 279 9.64 15.94 3.25
CA SER A 279 8.21 16.13 3.54
C SER A 279 7.50 14.80 3.69
N ASP A 280 6.64 14.67 4.70
CA ASP A 280 5.60 13.64 4.72
C ASP A 280 4.70 13.82 3.49
N SER A 281 4.41 12.75 2.77
CA SER A 281 3.53 12.76 1.59
C SER A 281 2.08 13.04 1.99
N ARG A 282 1.70 12.74 3.23
CA ARG A 282 0.38 13.09 3.77
C ARG A 282 0.35 14.56 4.15
N LYS A 283 -0.44 15.32 3.40
CA LYS A 283 -0.61 16.76 3.61
C LYS A 283 -2.08 17.10 3.60
N VAL A 284 -2.47 17.95 4.54
CA VAL A 284 -3.79 18.59 4.53
C VAL A 284 -3.73 19.70 3.49
N GLU A 285 -4.61 19.62 2.49
CA GLU A 285 -4.73 20.59 1.41
C GLU A 285 -6.00 21.43 1.59
N ASN A 286 -5.89 22.73 1.34
CA ASN A 286 -7.05 23.63 1.31
C ASN A 286 -7.67 23.59 -0.09
N LYS A 287 -8.87 23.02 -0.20
CA LYS A 287 -9.56 22.86 -1.47
C LYS A 287 -10.81 23.72 -1.53
N ILE A 288 -10.92 24.56 -2.56
CA ILE A 288 -12.15 25.31 -2.85
C ILE A 288 -13.10 24.36 -3.60
N VAL A 289 -14.30 24.19 -3.06
CA VAL A 289 -15.33 23.30 -3.59
C VAL A 289 -16.63 24.09 -3.74
N THR A 290 -17.26 23.99 -4.91
CA THR A 290 -18.60 24.53 -5.13
C THR A 290 -19.63 23.55 -4.56
N LEU A 291 -20.40 23.99 -3.57
CA LEU A 291 -21.46 23.21 -2.92
C LEU A 291 -22.76 24.00 -2.95
N GLY A 292 -23.79 23.46 -3.62
CA GLY A 292 -25.03 24.21 -3.88
C GLY A 292 -24.77 25.52 -4.64
N ASN A 293 -25.10 26.66 -4.03
CA ASN A 293 -25.01 28.00 -4.65
C ASN A 293 -23.76 28.79 -4.23
N GLY A 294 -22.80 28.18 -3.54
CA GLY A 294 -21.64 28.91 -3.00
C GLY A 294 -20.35 28.09 -3.03
N GLU A 295 -19.23 28.79 -2.85
CA GLU A 295 -17.92 28.20 -2.69
C GLU A 295 -17.58 28.05 -1.21
N VAL A 296 -17.01 26.90 -0.85
CA VAL A 296 -16.53 26.61 0.50
C VAL A 296 -15.09 26.12 0.38
N THR A 297 -14.21 26.61 1.26
CA THR A 297 -12.86 26.05 1.41
C THR A 297 -12.90 24.94 2.45
N LEU A 298 -12.40 23.76 2.09
CA LEU A 298 -12.36 22.58 2.94
C LEU A 298 -10.91 22.11 3.08
N ASP A 299 -10.53 21.76 4.31
CA ASP A 299 -9.29 21.02 4.56
C ASP A 299 -9.51 19.55 4.16
N THR A 300 -8.72 19.04 3.22
CA THR A 300 -8.82 17.66 2.70
C THR A 300 -7.51 16.90 2.83
N LEU A 301 -7.59 15.58 2.97
CA LEU A 301 -6.46 14.66 2.95
C LEU A 301 -6.66 13.63 1.84
N LYS A 302 -5.61 13.31 1.09
CA LYS A 302 -5.64 12.21 0.12
C LYS A 302 -5.57 10.86 0.84
N ILE A 303 -6.61 10.03 0.68
CA ILE A 303 -6.67 8.67 1.21
C ILE A 303 -7.29 7.79 0.11
N PHE A 304 -6.72 6.61 -0.16
CA PHE A 304 -7.20 5.73 -1.25
C PHE A 304 -7.27 6.43 -2.62
N ASN A 305 -6.37 7.38 -2.86
CA ASN A 305 -6.32 8.23 -4.06
C ASN A 305 -7.53 9.17 -4.25
N GLU A 306 -8.42 9.31 -3.26
CA GLU A 306 -9.53 10.26 -3.26
C GLU A 306 -9.41 11.31 -2.14
N ASP A 307 -10.17 12.39 -2.26
CA ASP A 307 -10.18 13.44 -1.24
C ASP A 307 -11.10 13.04 -0.09
N TYR A 308 -10.52 12.94 1.10
CA TYR A 308 -11.25 12.78 2.34
C TYR A 308 -11.31 14.10 3.09
N VAL A 309 -12.45 14.39 3.70
CA VAL A 309 -12.69 15.62 4.47
C VAL A 309 -13.14 15.26 5.90
N PRO A 310 -12.67 15.98 6.92
CA PRO A 310 -13.25 15.96 8.25
C PRO A 310 -14.76 16.10 8.22
N LEU A 311 -15.49 15.13 8.75
CA LEU A 311 -16.96 15.13 8.77
C LEU A 311 -17.52 16.40 9.44
N ARG A 312 -16.79 16.95 10.42
CA ARG A 312 -17.14 18.20 11.10
C ARG A 312 -17.30 19.40 10.17
N GLN A 313 -16.50 19.48 9.10
CA GLN A 313 -16.55 20.60 8.16
C GLN A 313 -17.82 20.56 7.32
N LEU A 314 -18.43 19.37 7.16
CA LEU A 314 -19.67 19.19 6.42
C LEU A 314 -20.93 19.36 7.29
N ALA A 315 -20.83 19.16 8.61
CA ALA A 315 -21.97 19.14 9.53
C ALA A 315 -22.80 20.45 9.54
N THR A 316 -22.17 21.57 9.22
CA THR A 316 -22.81 22.90 9.21
C THR A 316 -23.34 23.32 7.84
N LEU A 317 -23.05 22.54 6.79
CA LEU A 317 -23.42 22.84 5.41
C LEU A 317 -24.82 22.30 5.06
N GLY A 318 -25.46 22.91 4.07
CA GLY A 318 -26.77 22.47 3.54
C GLY A 318 -27.87 22.39 4.60
N LYS A 319 -28.60 21.27 4.63
CA LYS A 319 -29.68 21.01 5.60
C LYS A 319 -29.20 20.82 7.04
N LYS A 320 -27.88 20.83 7.28
CA LYS A 320 -27.23 20.47 8.54
C LYS A 320 -27.58 19.05 8.99
N PHE A 321 -26.72 18.47 9.81
CA PHE A 321 -27.00 17.18 10.43
C PHE A 321 -26.37 17.09 11.81
N ASP A 322 -26.97 16.24 12.64
CA ASP A 322 -26.46 15.84 13.94
C ASP A 322 -25.76 14.48 13.80
N VAL A 323 -24.70 14.26 14.58
CA VAL A 323 -23.88 13.05 14.53
C VAL A 323 -23.92 12.34 15.88
N GLN A 324 -24.22 11.04 15.87
CA GLN A 324 -24.26 10.20 17.06
C GLN A 324 -23.54 8.85 16.86
N LEU A 325 -22.53 8.54 17.66
CA LEU A 325 -21.83 7.24 17.66
C LEU A 325 -22.48 6.34 18.70
N ASP A 326 -23.13 5.31 18.21
CA ASP A 326 -23.53 4.17 19.01
C ASP A 326 -22.36 3.19 19.08
N ARG A 327 -21.58 3.28 20.15
CA ARG A 327 -20.42 2.40 20.39
C ARG A 327 -20.83 0.95 20.64
N GLN A 328 -22.03 0.71 21.17
CA GLN A 328 -22.48 -0.65 21.45
C GLN A 328 -22.79 -1.40 20.15
N ASN A 329 -23.45 -0.73 19.22
CA ASN A 329 -23.83 -1.33 17.93
C ASN A 329 -22.81 -1.07 16.80
N GLY A 330 -21.80 -0.24 17.06
CA GLY A 330 -20.81 0.14 16.06
C GLY A 330 -21.43 0.95 14.91
N ASN A 331 -22.29 1.92 15.23
CA ASN A 331 -22.98 2.73 14.22
C ASN A 331 -22.67 4.21 14.41
N LEU A 332 -22.34 4.91 13.33
CA LEU A 332 -22.25 6.37 13.29
C LEU A 332 -23.49 6.90 12.55
N ASN A 333 -24.41 7.51 13.30
CA ASN A 333 -25.71 7.95 12.80
C ASN A 333 -25.70 9.44 12.49
N LEU A 334 -26.02 9.78 11.26
CA LEU A 334 -26.23 11.13 10.76
C LEU A 334 -27.74 11.40 10.64
N THR A 335 -28.25 12.40 11.35
CA THR A 335 -29.67 12.78 11.28
C THR A 335 -29.83 14.18 10.68
N SER A 336 -30.45 14.27 9.51
CA SER A 336 -30.65 15.55 8.78
C SER A 336 -31.75 16.42 9.38
N GLY A 337 -31.68 17.74 9.14
CA GLY A 337 -32.80 18.67 9.41
C GLY A 337 -33.03 19.02 10.88
N ARG A 338 -32.05 18.77 11.75
CA ARG A 338 -32.11 19.22 13.15
C ARG A 338 -31.69 20.69 13.26
N SER A 339 -32.33 21.42 14.18
CA SER A 339 -32.06 22.85 14.47
C SER A 339 -30.66 23.11 15.04
N PHE A 340 -29.95 22.05 15.44
CA PHE A 340 -28.64 22.08 16.06
C PHE A 340 -27.74 21.03 15.39
N SER A 341 -26.50 21.42 15.08
CA SER A 341 -25.45 20.49 14.65
C SER A 341 -24.55 20.22 15.85
N SER A 342 -24.50 18.98 16.32
CA SER A 342 -23.51 18.53 17.30
C SER A 342 -22.71 17.36 16.73
N LEU A 343 -21.41 17.31 17.04
CA LEU A 343 -20.52 16.21 16.66
C LEU A 343 -20.36 15.16 17.78
N GLY A 344 -21.18 15.24 18.83
CA GLY A 344 -21.29 14.25 19.90
C GLY A 344 -19.96 13.80 20.54
N ASN A 345 -19.97 12.59 21.13
CA ASN A 345 -18.84 11.91 21.78
C ASN A 345 -17.99 11.10 20.77
N GLU A 346 -18.04 11.49 19.49
CA GLU A 346 -17.77 10.58 18.37
C GLU A 346 -16.30 10.63 17.95
N LEU A 347 -15.66 11.73 18.33
CA LEU A 347 -14.26 12.00 18.07
C LEU A 347 -13.45 11.51 19.27
N LEU A 348 -12.70 10.43 19.06
CA LEU A 348 -11.68 9.98 20.01
C LEU A 348 -10.41 10.80 19.77
N MET A 349 -10.50 12.12 19.87
CA MET A 349 -9.44 13.00 19.40
C MET A 349 -8.13 12.69 20.10
N ASN A 350 -7.22 12.08 19.34
CA ASN A 350 -5.87 11.81 19.72
C ASN A 350 -5.02 12.73 18.86
N TYR A 351 -4.90 13.99 19.29
CA TYR A 351 -4.16 15.04 18.59
C TYR A 351 -2.64 14.79 18.66
N SER A 352 -2.18 13.69 18.08
CA SER A 352 -0.76 13.40 17.92
C SER A 352 -0.11 14.39 16.97
N GLY A 353 -0.87 14.90 15.99
CA GLY A 353 -0.39 15.76 14.92
C GLY A 353 0.38 15.00 13.85
N ASN A 354 0.38 13.66 13.90
CA ASN A 354 1.09 12.78 12.98
C ASN A 354 0.15 12.18 11.92
N LEU A 355 -1.14 12.52 11.96
CA LEU A 355 -2.17 12.08 11.01
C LEU A 355 -2.24 10.56 10.92
N ILE A 356 -2.25 9.88 12.07
CA ILE A 356 -2.31 8.41 12.11
C ILE A 356 -3.68 7.95 11.63
N MET A 357 -3.71 7.16 10.57
CA MET A 357 -4.94 6.67 9.95
C MET A 357 -5.32 5.29 10.44
N GLU A 358 -6.62 5.07 10.68
CA GLU A 358 -7.21 3.76 10.99
C GLU A 358 -8.57 3.64 10.29
N LYS A 359 -8.87 2.47 9.70
CA LYS A 359 -10.23 2.20 9.23
C LYS A 359 -11.19 2.10 10.40
N THR A 360 -12.35 2.74 10.28
CA THR A 360 -13.36 2.67 11.32
C THR A 360 -13.98 1.28 11.39
N LYS A 361 -14.25 0.80 12.61
CA LYS A 361 -15.06 -0.40 12.84
C LYS A 361 -16.56 -0.14 12.80
N PHE A 362 -16.97 1.12 12.76
CA PHE A 362 -18.38 1.49 12.74
C PHE A 362 -18.92 1.63 11.32
N ARG A 363 -20.22 1.39 11.17
CA ARG A 363 -20.98 1.59 9.93
C ARG A 363 -21.65 2.95 9.94
N LEU A 364 -21.67 3.63 8.79
CA LEU A 364 -22.25 4.96 8.67
C LEU A 364 -23.73 4.86 8.24
N PHE A 365 -24.61 5.51 9.00
CA PHE A 365 -26.04 5.61 8.70
C PHE A 365 -26.45 7.05 8.43
N TYR A 366 -27.32 7.27 7.45
CA TYR A 366 -27.93 8.57 7.19
C TYR A 366 -29.46 8.47 7.19
N ASN A 367 -30.11 9.19 8.10
CA ASN A 367 -31.56 9.11 8.34
C ASN A 367 -32.04 7.65 8.49
N ASN A 368 -31.36 6.87 9.34
CA ASN A 368 -31.60 5.45 9.63
C ASN A 368 -31.34 4.46 8.47
N ASN A 369 -30.77 4.90 7.35
CA ASN A 369 -30.36 4.02 6.26
C ASN A 369 -28.84 3.81 6.30
N GLU A 370 -28.41 2.55 6.26
CA GLU A 370 -26.99 2.23 6.14
C GLU A 370 -26.45 2.73 4.79
N THR A 371 -25.27 3.36 4.83
CA THR A 371 -24.59 3.89 3.65
C THR A 371 -23.46 2.96 3.22
N LYS A 372 -22.96 3.14 1.99
CA LYS A 372 -21.72 2.49 1.51
C LYS A 372 -20.49 3.39 1.68
N ILE A 373 -20.58 4.38 2.55
CA ILE A 373 -19.46 5.28 2.85
C ILE A 373 -18.70 4.68 4.02
N TYR A 374 -17.39 4.50 3.84
CA TYR A 374 -16.48 3.94 4.83
C TYR A 374 -15.58 5.04 5.37
N PRO A 375 -15.86 5.55 6.59
CA PRO A 375 -15.05 6.61 7.15
C PRO A 375 -13.68 6.10 7.62
N ILE A 376 -12.74 7.03 7.73
CA ILE A 376 -11.39 6.79 8.23
C ILE A 376 -11.19 7.64 9.48
N LEU A 377 -10.62 7.07 10.53
CA LEU A 377 -10.11 7.85 11.65
C LEU A 377 -8.74 8.39 11.28
N VAL A 378 -8.55 9.70 11.43
CA VAL A 378 -7.23 10.35 11.33
C VAL A 378 -7.00 11.05 12.65
N ASP A 379 -6.05 10.55 13.46
CA ASP A 379 -5.81 11.06 14.81
C ASP A 379 -7.11 11.09 15.66
N GLY A 380 -7.97 10.09 15.44
CA GLY A 380 -9.26 9.93 16.12
C GLY A 380 -10.39 10.84 15.62
N GLU A 381 -10.14 11.67 14.61
CA GLU A 381 -11.16 12.41 13.89
C GLU A 381 -11.76 11.60 12.73
N VAL A 382 -13.08 11.68 12.54
CA VAL A 382 -13.78 11.02 11.43
C VAL A 382 -13.62 11.81 10.13
N TYR A 383 -12.94 11.21 9.17
CA TYR A 383 -12.83 11.65 7.79
C TYR A 383 -13.74 10.83 6.89
N VAL A 384 -14.37 11.48 5.92
CA VAL A 384 -15.28 10.85 4.94
C VAL A 384 -14.88 11.24 3.52
N PRO A 385 -15.09 10.37 2.52
CA PRO A 385 -14.83 10.70 1.12
C PRO A 385 -15.71 11.88 0.68
N LEU A 386 -15.08 12.96 0.25
CA LEU A 386 -15.72 14.25 -0.03
C LEU A 386 -16.81 14.11 -1.10
N THR A 387 -16.53 13.43 -2.21
CA THR A 387 -17.48 13.28 -3.33
C THR A 387 -18.71 12.47 -2.92
N ALA A 388 -18.52 11.31 -2.30
CA ALA A 388 -19.63 10.46 -1.90
C ALA A 388 -20.48 11.12 -0.79
N MET A 389 -19.84 11.80 0.15
CA MET A 389 -20.55 12.47 1.25
C MET A 389 -21.32 13.69 0.77
N THR A 390 -20.76 14.51 -0.12
CA THR A 390 -21.46 15.69 -0.67
C THR A 390 -22.68 15.27 -1.50
N GLN A 391 -22.58 14.16 -2.26
CA GLN A 391 -23.71 13.56 -2.96
C GLN A 391 -24.80 13.08 -1.97
N LEU A 392 -24.42 12.35 -0.92
CA LEU A 392 -25.36 11.86 0.11
C LEU A 392 -26.13 12.99 0.81
N LEU A 393 -25.45 14.11 1.07
CA LEU A 393 -26.02 15.29 1.71
C LEU A 393 -26.85 16.17 0.76
N GLY A 394 -26.88 15.87 -0.53
CA GLY A 394 -27.53 16.72 -1.55
C GLY A 394 -26.83 18.07 -1.71
N LEU A 395 -25.51 18.10 -1.51
CA LEU A 395 -24.64 19.28 -1.67
C LEU A 395 -23.91 19.31 -3.02
N GLY A 396 -23.93 18.20 -3.77
CA GLY A 396 -23.35 18.11 -5.11
C GLY A 396 -24.09 18.98 -6.12
N THR A 397 -23.37 19.42 -7.16
CA THR A 397 -23.91 20.11 -8.34
C THR A 397 -24.82 19.23 -9.18
#